data_AF-A0A1W0WII2-F1
#
_entry.id   AF-A0A1W0WII2-F1
#
_cell.length_a   1.000
_cell.length_b   1.000
_cell.length_c   1.000
_cell.angle_alpha   90.00
_cell.angle_beta   90.00
_cell.angle_gamma   90.00
#
_symmetry.space_group_name_H-M   'P 1'
#
loop_
_entity.id
_entity.type
_entity.pdbx_description
1 polymer ?
#
loop_
_entity_poly.entity_id
_entity_poly.type
_entity_poly.pdbx_seq_one_letter_code
_entity_poly.pdbx_strand_id
1 'polypeptide(L)'
;MVATVQDEFSWIGNRGIGCDWRGNDIRSLPSSSAELCNSQCALTERCTHFTWTLAHDGYGDRCFMKSGAVSRSDAVRSAIRNPYVRARTICGLVMV
;
A
#
# COMPACT_ATOMS: atom_id res chain seq x y z
N MET A 1 -8.82 25.75 13.30
CA MET A 1 -9.73 26.00 12.16
C MET A 1 -9.19 25.17 11.00
N VAL A 2 -9.85 24.21 10.38
CA VAL A 2 -11.21 23.69 10.38
C VAL A 2 -11.11 22.17 10.17
N ALA A 3 -12.11 21.45 10.68
CA ALA A 3 -12.35 20.01 10.56
C ALA A 3 -12.49 19.53 9.12
N THR A 4 -12.18 18.24 8.86
CA THR A 4 -13.06 17.26 8.16
C THR A 4 -12.43 15.85 8.11
N VAL A 5 -13.15 14.87 8.70
CA VAL A 5 -13.21 13.40 8.45
C VAL A 5 -11.98 12.45 8.64
N GLN A 6 -12.08 11.65 9.72
CA GLN A 6 -11.87 10.18 9.89
C GLN A 6 -10.54 9.49 9.44
N ASP A 7 -9.90 8.81 10.42
CA ASP A 7 -8.75 7.90 10.30
C ASP A 7 -7.48 8.52 9.67
N GLU A 8 -6.70 9.25 10.48
CA GLU A 8 -5.33 9.61 10.11
C GLU A 8 -4.47 8.34 9.99
N PHE A 9 -4.35 7.79 8.78
CA PHE A 9 -3.23 6.91 8.45
C PHE A 9 -1.95 7.68 8.78
N SER A 10 -1.11 7.15 9.67
CA SER A 10 0.17 7.78 9.95
C SER A 10 1.06 7.65 8.72
N TRP A 11 1.37 8.78 8.08
CA TRP A 11 2.23 8.85 6.90
C TRP A 11 3.67 9.15 7.31
N ILE A 12 4.60 8.37 6.80
CA ILE A 12 6.04 8.65 6.84
C ILE A 12 6.49 8.85 5.39
N GLY A 13 6.65 10.11 4.99
CA GLY A 13 6.92 10.48 3.60
C GLY A 13 5.77 10.06 2.67
N ASN A 14 6.09 9.20 1.70
CA ASN A 14 5.14 8.69 0.70
C ASN A 14 4.51 7.33 1.07
N ARG A 15 4.62 6.90 2.33
CA ARG A 15 4.07 5.62 2.80
C ARG A 15 3.12 5.84 3.98
N GLY A 16 1.97 5.19 3.94
CA GLY A 16 0.96 5.19 4.99
C GLY A 16 0.80 3.80 5.59
N ILE A 17 0.48 3.74 6.89
CA ILE A 17 0.21 2.49 7.61
C ILE A 17 -1.30 2.26 7.70
N GLY A 18 -1.73 1.01 7.52
CA GLY A 18 -3.14 0.62 7.64
C GLY A 18 -4.01 0.96 6.44
N CYS A 19 -3.38 1.37 5.33
CA CYS A 19 -4.04 1.81 4.13
C CYS A 19 -3.85 0.83 2.97
N ASP A 20 -4.66 1.03 1.92
CA ASP A 20 -4.62 0.33 0.64
C ASP A 20 -5.10 1.29 -0.46
N TRP A 21 -4.90 0.90 -1.71
CA TRP A 21 -5.37 1.59 -2.90
C TRP A 21 -6.43 0.74 -3.59
N ARG A 22 -7.56 1.34 -3.97
CA ARG A 22 -8.64 0.60 -4.62
C ARG A 22 -8.26 0.18 -6.04
N GLY A 23 -8.23 -1.13 -6.29
CA GLY A 23 -8.06 -1.71 -7.62
C GLY A 23 -6.67 -1.47 -8.24
N ASN A 24 -6.62 -1.45 -9.57
CA ASN A 24 -5.44 -1.17 -10.41
C ASN A 24 -4.21 -2.06 -10.19
N ASP A 25 -4.39 -3.25 -9.63
CA ASP A 25 -3.33 -4.25 -9.49
C ASP A 25 -2.82 -4.70 -10.86
N ILE A 26 -1.54 -4.44 -11.14
CA ILE A 26 -0.87 -4.90 -12.36
C ILE A 26 -0.06 -6.16 -12.12
N ARG A 27 0.39 -6.39 -10.88
CA ARG A 27 1.19 -7.57 -10.50
C ARG A 27 1.16 -7.74 -8.99
N SER A 28 1.24 -8.98 -8.53
CA SER A 28 1.59 -9.27 -7.13
C SER A 28 2.77 -10.24 -7.05
N LEU A 29 3.69 -9.97 -6.13
CA LEU A 29 4.86 -10.82 -5.90
C LEU A 29 5.12 -10.99 -4.39
N PRO A 30 5.76 -12.09 -3.98
CA PRO A 30 6.31 -12.20 -2.64
C PRO A 30 7.31 -11.05 -2.37
N SER A 31 7.21 -10.45 -1.19
CA SER A 31 8.10 -9.37 -0.79
C SER A 31 8.23 -9.32 0.72
N SER A 32 9.46 -9.43 1.22
CA SER A 32 9.75 -9.51 2.65
C SER A 32 9.57 -8.18 3.41
N SER A 33 9.46 -7.06 2.70
CA SER A 33 9.21 -5.75 3.33
C SER A 33 8.55 -4.76 2.36
N ALA A 34 7.97 -3.70 2.92
CA ALA A 34 7.41 -2.60 2.15
C ALA A 34 8.48 -1.82 1.38
N GLU A 35 9.72 -1.74 1.89
CA GLU A 35 10.86 -1.16 1.19
C GLU A 35 11.21 -1.94 -0.07
N LEU A 36 11.25 -3.27 0.04
CA LEU A 36 11.50 -4.12 -1.12
C LEU A 36 10.35 -4.01 -2.12
N CYS A 37 9.11 -3.97 -1.64
CA CYS A 37 7.94 -3.75 -2.49
C CYS A 37 7.99 -2.42 -3.24
N ASN A 38 8.44 -1.35 -2.59
CA ASN A 38 8.68 -0.05 -3.23
C ASN A 38 9.72 -0.16 -4.36
N SER A 39 10.86 -0.80 -4.09
CA SER A 39 11.91 -0.99 -5.10
C SER A 39 11.44 -1.88 -6.26
N GLN A 40 10.68 -2.93 -5.97
CA GLN A 40 10.07 -3.80 -6.99
C GLN A 40 9.09 -3.03 -7.87
N CYS A 41 8.26 -2.17 -7.26
CA CYS A 41 7.37 -1.29 -8.00
C CYS A 41 8.16 -0.29 -8.85
N ALA A 42 9.19 0.36 -8.32
CA ALA A 42 10.02 1.30 -9.08
C ALA A 42 10.71 0.66 -10.32
N LEU A 43 11.04 -0.63 -10.23
CA LEU A 43 11.61 -1.40 -11.35
C LEU A 43 10.55 -1.97 -12.30
N THR A 44 9.27 -1.92 -11.92
CA THR A 44 8.17 -2.47 -12.71
C THR A 44 7.57 -1.37 -13.56
N GLU A 45 7.59 -1.57 -14.88
CA GLU A 45 7.02 -0.63 -15.83
C GLU A 45 5.57 -0.28 -15.49
N ARG A 46 5.25 1.02 -15.52
CA ARG A 46 3.91 1.59 -15.22
C ARG A 46 3.46 1.45 -13.76
N CYS A 47 4.28 0.90 -12.86
CA CYS A 47 3.96 0.91 -11.44
C CYS A 47 4.16 2.32 -10.87
N THR A 48 3.15 2.81 -10.16
CA THR A 48 3.11 4.18 -9.60
C THR A 48 2.89 4.16 -8.10
N HIS A 49 2.31 3.09 -7.59
CA HIS A 49 1.99 2.92 -6.18
C HIS A 49 1.89 1.44 -5.86
N PHE A 50 1.94 1.11 -4.57
CA PHE A 50 1.88 -0.26 -4.10
C PHE A 50 1.13 -0.38 -2.78
N THR A 51 0.71 -1.61 -2.48
CA THR A 51 0.27 -2.04 -1.16
C THR A 51 1.08 -3.27 -0.75
N TRP A 52 1.69 -3.24 0.42
CA TRP A 52 2.41 -4.35 1.02
C TRP A 52 1.66 -4.88 2.24
N THR A 53 1.49 -6.20 2.32
CA THR A 53 0.74 -6.86 3.38
C THR A 53 1.53 -8.03 3.95
N LEU A 54 1.45 -8.23 5.26
CA LEU A 54 1.91 -9.49 5.87
C LEU A 54 1.08 -10.68 5.40
N ALA A 55 1.67 -11.87 5.50
CA ALA A 55 1.00 -13.14 5.24
C ALA A 55 -0.31 -13.26 6.02
N HIS A 56 -1.42 -13.40 5.30
CA HIS A 56 -2.75 -13.53 5.90
C HIS A 56 -3.69 -14.45 5.13
N ASP A 57 -3.28 -14.89 3.95
CA ASP A 57 -4.03 -15.67 2.97
C ASP A 57 -3.30 -16.97 2.55
N GLY A 58 -2.19 -17.30 3.23
CA GLY A 58 -1.38 -18.50 2.96
C GLY A 58 -0.30 -18.32 1.89
N TYR A 59 -0.16 -17.13 1.29
CA TYR A 59 0.77 -16.87 0.18
C TYR A 59 2.03 -16.09 0.57
N GLY A 60 2.32 -15.99 1.87
CA GLY A 60 3.44 -15.22 2.42
C GLY A 60 3.19 -13.71 2.37
N ASP A 61 4.20 -12.92 2.75
CA ASP A 61 4.15 -11.47 2.65
C ASP A 61 4.11 -11.06 1.17
N ARG A 62 3.18 -10.17 0.82
CA ARG A 62 2.89 -9.82 -0.57
C ARG A 62 3.03 -8.34 -0.84
N CYS A 63 3.59 -8.06 -2.02
CA CYS A 63 3.59 -6.76 -2.65
C CYS A 63 2.56 -6.75 -3.78
N PHE A 64 1.59 -5.85 -3.69
CA PHE A 64 0.58 -5.57 -4.70
C PHE A 64 0.99 -4.29 -5.42
N MET A 65 1.51 -4.44 -6.63
CA MET A 65 1.97 -3.35 -7.48
C MET A 65 0.80 -2.84 -8.30
N LYS A 66 0.64 -1.52 -8.34
CA LYS A 66 -0.51 -0.86 -8.95
C LYS A 66 -0.10 0.29 -9.87
N SER A 67 -0.97 0.62 -10.82
CA SER A 67 -0.73 1.66 -11.83
C SER A 67 -1.83 2.73 -11.85
N GLY A 68 -1.53 3.88 -12.45
CA GLY A 68 -2.48 4.99 -12.60
C GLY A 68 -2.12 6.21 -11.74
N ALA A 69 -2.88 7.29 -11.91
CA ALA A 69 -2.67 8.52 -11.16
C ALA A 69 -3.43 8.46 -9.83
N VAL A 70 -2.70 8.52 -8.73
CA VAL A 70 -3.24 8.57 -7.36
C VAL A 70 -2.43 9.54 -6.51
N SER A 71 -3.06 10.05 -5.46
CA SER A 71 -2.49 10.94 -4.46
C SER A 71 -2.73 10.38 -3.06
N ARG A 72 -2.08 10.90 -2.02
CA ARG A 72 -2.24 10.41 -0.64
C ARG A 72 -3.69 10.43 -0.14
N SER A 73 -4.51 11.35 -0.63
CA SER A 73 -5.94 11.43 -0.29
C SER A 73 -6.79 10.31 -0.90
N ASP A 74 -6.29 9.61 -1.91
CA ASP A 74 -6.99 8.48 -2.54
C ASP A 74 -6.78 7.15 -1.78
N ALA A 75 -5.88 7.16 -0.78
CA ALA A 75 -5.64 6.01 0.07
C ALA A 75 -6.85 5.72 0.95
N VAL A 76 -7.23 4.46 1.06
CA VAL A 76 -8.37 4.01 1.87
C VAL A 76 -7.90 3.05 2.96
N ARG A 77 -8.74 2.83 3.97
CA ARG A 77 -8.47 1.83 5.01
C ARG A 77 -8.37 0.46 4.36
N SER A 78 -7.31 -0.29 4.69
CA SER A 78 -7.13 -1.66 4.19
C SER A 78 -8.32 -2.54 4.58
N ALA A 79 -8.82 -3.30 3.60
CA ALA A 79 -9.97 -4.19 3.76
C ALA A 79 -9.63 -5.52 4.47
N ILE A 80 -8.37 -5.72 4.86
CA ILE A 80 -7.93 -6.92 5.56
C ILE A 80 -8.69 -7.08 6.88
N ARG A 81 -9.35 -8.23 7.04
CA ARG A 81 -10.19 -8.53 8.21
C ARG A 81 -9.37 -8.70 9.49
N ASN A 82 -8.18 -9.28 9.39
CA ASN A 82 -7.31 -9.48 10.53
C ASN A 82 -6.73 -8.10 10.98
N PRO A 83 -7.08 -7.60 12.18
CA PRO A 83 -6.65 -6.29 12.62
C PRO A 83 -5.14 -6.17 12.80
N TYR A 84 -4.46 -7.27 13.17
CA TYR A 84 -3.01 -7.32 13.33
C TYR A 84 -2.29 -7.10 11.98
N VAL A 85 -2.79 -7.75 10.94
CA VAL A 85 -2.25 -7.65 9.56
C VAL A 85 -2.61 -6.28 8.97
N ARG A 86 -3.86 -5.85 9.16
CA ARG A 86 -4.33 -4.53 8.70
C ARG A 86 -3.46 -3.41 9.27
N ALA A 87 -3.18 -3.42 10.57
CA ALA A 87 -2.35 -2.40 11.22
C ALA A 87 -0.88 -2.40 10.76
N ARG A 88 -0.43 -3.44 10.04
CA ARG A 88 0.93 -3.55 9.47
C ARG A 88 0.94 -3.48 7.96
N THR A 89 -0.21 -3.31 7.33
CA THR A 89 -0.30 -3.08 5.88
C THR A 89 0.29 -1.71 5.58
N ILE A 90 1.08 -1.61 4.53
CA ILE A 90 1.70 -0.36 4.12
C ILE A 90 1.29 -0.07 2.68
N CYS A 91 0.67 1.08 2.45
CA CYS A 91 0.44 1.57 1.10
C CYS A 91 1.42 2.72 0.80
N GLY A 92 1.95 2.79 -0.41
CA GLY A 92 2.94 3.80 -0.76
C GLY A 92 2.86 4.30 -2.20
N LEU A 93 3.26 5.55 -2.40
CA LEU A 93 3.47 6.16 -3.71
C LEU A 93 4.94 6.00 -4.11
N VAL A 94 5.17 5.61 -5.36
CA VAL A 94 6.52 5.49 -5.93
C VAL A 94 6.78 6.73 -6.76
N MET A 95 7.78 7.51 -6.34
CA MET A 95 8.28 8.60 -7.18
C MET A 95 9.20 7.97 -8.22
N VAL A 96 8.65 7.77 -9.42
CA VAL A 96 9.41 7.44 -10.63
C VAL A 96 10.06 8.68 -11.21
#